data_AF-A0A1X7SVX1-F1
#
_entry.id   AF-A0A1X7SVX1-F1
#
_cell.length_a   1.000
_cell.length_b   1.000
_cell.length_c   1.000
_cell.angle_alpha   90.00
_cell.angle_beta   90.00
_cell.angle_gamma   90.00
#
_symmetry.space_group_name_H-M   'P 1'
#
loop_
_entity.id
_entity.type
_entity.pdbx_description
1 polymer ?
#
loop_
_entity_poly.entity_id
_entity_poly.type
_entity_poly.pdbx_seq_one_letter_code
_entity_poly.pdbx_strand_id
1 'polypeptide(L)'
;MSRTIRVRKTDLSPTMVRWSGPVRFLGTTTFAYCPRHAVEEVGKSIGVPSYYSLIQALRKLEENAVADGIDREKHPACVIFTAQCESCDSNKAVVVAALPYLAIFLYKEKIIDEMLVPTGEVLLKAVKEAVCADYHNLGKFGMILAADSKSIGHFLLDEYMNISFPLELCPEFTKIRAKFTDLKLDVAKAMESIKVEISELKEYFSVYKAHLKSHIASCKKITELIGLVGENCSLINVALLENAVERFKVEGAKPALKNIEKKLTNFIKMDDLYETF
;
A
#
# COMPACT_ATOMS: atom_id res chain seq x y z
N MET A 1 -36.67 6.23 -28.70
CA MET A 1 -36.62 7.69 -28.45
C MET A 1 -35.82 7.94 -27.18
N SER A 2 -34.50 8.10 -27.29
CA SER A 2 -33.65 8.40 -26.13
C SER A 2 -33.36 9.90 -26.09
N ARG A 3 -33.82 10.56 -25.02
CA ARG A 3 -33.54 11.98 -24.75
C ARG A 3 -32.11 12.11 -24.24
N THR A 4 -31.27 12.81 -24.97
CA THR A 4 -29.94 13.22 -24.51
C THR A 4 -30.07 14.43 -23.60
N ILE A 5 -29.73 14.29 -22.32
CA ILE A 5 -29.53 15.43 -21.43
C ILE A 5 -28.09 15.93 -21.65
N ARG A 6 -27.93 17.16 -22.14
CA ARG A 6 -26.64 17.86 -22.18
C ARG A 6 -26.49 18.67 -20.90
N VAL A 7 -25.55 18.29 -20.04
CA VAL A 7 -25.08 19.13 -18.92
C VAL A 7 -23.84 19.89 -19.39
N ARG A 8 -23.80 21.22 -19.21
CA ARG A 8 -22.65 22.04 -19.56
C ARG A 8 -21.60 21.98 -18.45
N LYS A 9 -20.32 22.13 -18.82
CA LYS A 9 -19.13 21.98 -17.96
C LYS A 9 -19.03 22.98 -16.79
N THR A 10 -19.99 23.89 -16.64
CA THR A 10 -19.99 24.96 -15.61
C THR A 10 -20.85 24.66 -14.39
N ASP A 11 -21.52 23.50 -14.33
CA ASP A 11 -22.45 23.16 -13.23
C ASP A 11 -21.89 22.08 -12.27
N LEU A 12 -20.58 21.82 -12.26
CA LEU A 12 -19.95 20.84 -11.37
C LEU A 12 -19.13 21.54 -10.28
N SER A 13 -19.65 21.55 -9.05
CA SER A 13 -18.90 21.95 -7.85
C SER A 13 -17.90 20.85 -7.44
N PRO A 14 -16.82 21.16 -6.68
CA PRO A 14 -15.64 20.30 -6.55
C PRO A 14 -15.81 19.06 -5.64
N THR A 15 -17.00 18.77 -5.15
CA THR A 15 -17.24 17.68 -4.18
C THR A 15 -18.24 16.69 -4.72
N MET A 16 -17.74 15.72 -5.50
CA MET A 16 -18.25 14.34 -5.68
C MET A 16 -17.80 13.82 -7.05
N VAL A 17 -16.82 12.92 -7.10
CA VAL A 17 -17.05 11.57 -7.65
C VAL A 17 -16.05 10.59 -7.02
N ARG A 18 -16.53 9.82 -6.05
CA ARG A 18 -15.88 8.57 -5.61
C ARG A 18 -16.24 7.51 -6.65
N TRP A 19 -15.33 7.20 -7.56
CA TRP A 19 -15.54 6.12 -8.52
C TRP A 19 -15.31 4.77 -7.81
N SER A 20 -16.36 3.97 -7.72
CA SER A 20 -16.32 2.56 -7.32
C SER A 20 -16.99 1.76 -8.43
N GLY A 21 -16.20 1.16 -9.30
CA GLY A 21 -16.69 0.27 -10.35
C GLY A 21 -15.55 -0.42 -11.10
N PRO A 22 -15.67 -1.71 -11.45
CA PRO A 22 -14.65 -2.43 -12.20
C PRO A 22 -14.60 -1.97 -13.66
N VAL A 23 -13.39 -1.70 -14.15
CA VAL A 23 -13.12 -1.42 -15.56
C VAL A 23 -13.33 -2.70 -16.37
N ARG A 24 -14.41 -2.77 -17.15
CA ARG A 24 -14.58 -3.81 -18.18
C ARG A 24 -14.07 -3.25 -19.51
N PHE A 25 -13.06 -3.88 -20.08
CA PHE A 25 -12.69 -3.68 -21.47
C PHE A 25 -13.75 -4.33 -22.36
N LEU A 26 -14.53 -3.52 -23.08
CA LEU A 26 -15.32 -3.97 -24.22
C LEU A 26 -14.53 -3.62 -25.48
N GLY A 27 -13.85 -4.61 -26.04
CA GLY A 27 -13.29 -4.52 -27.38
C GLY A 27 -14.43 -4.53 -28.41
N THR A 28 -14.44 -3.55 -29.30
CA THR A 28 -14.92 -3.73 -30.68
C THR A 28 -14.07 -2.89 -31.62
N THR A 29 -13.54 -3.58 -32.62
CA THR A 29 -12.77 -3.10 -33.75
C THR A 29 -13.67 -2.32 -34.72
N THR A 30 -13.28 -1.09 -35.05
CA THR A 30 -13.56 -0.49 -36.37
C THR A 30 -12.43 0.45 -36.74
N PHE A 31 -11.70 0.07 -37.79
CA PHE A 31 -10.75 0.91 -38.51
C PHE A 31 -11.45 2.17 -39.06
N ALA A 32 -10.90 3.34 -38.76
CA ALA A 32 -11.14 4.55 -39.53
C ALA A 32 -9.80 5.27 -39.74
N TYR A 33 -9.42 5.38 -41.01
CA TYR A 33 -8.20 5.97 -41.54
C TYR A 33 -8.37 7.50 -41.64
N CYS A 34 -7.38 8.29 -41.21
CA CYS A 34 -7.12 9.66 -41.70
C CYS A 34 -5.69 10.12 -41.29
N PRO A 35 -5.03 11.03 -42.03
CA PRO A 35 -3.67 10.81 -42.52
C PRO A 35 -2.59 11.69 -41.85
N ARG A 36 -1.37 11.15 -41.94
CA ARG A 36 -0.02 11.73 -41.86
C ARG A 36 0.09 13.25 -41.68
N HIS A 37 0.65 13.65 -40.54
CA HIS A 37 1.77 14.59 -40.52
C HIS A 37 2.97 13.89 -39.88
N ALA A 38 4.09 13.92 -40.58
CA ALA A 38 5.32 13.22 -40.24
C ALA A 38 5.95 13.75 -38.94
N VAL A 39 6.36 12.83 -38.07
CA VAL A 39 7.46 13.06 -37.13
C VAL A 39 8.40 11.88 -37.30
N GLU A 40 9.66 12.19 -37.60
CA GLU A 40 10.76 11.28 -37.90
C GLU A 40 10.85 10.09 -36.94
N GLU A 41 11.11 8.92 -37.53
CA GLU A 41 11.53 7.73 -36.81
C GLU A 41 12.90 7.97 -36.16
N VAL A 42 12.94 7.94 -34.83
CA VAL A 42 14.16 7.59 -34.10
C VAL A 42 14.02 6.14 -33.67
N GLY A 43 14.72 5.26 -34.39
CA GLY A 43 14.84 3.86 -34.02
C GLY A 43 15.46 3.70 -32.63
N LYS A 44 14.72 3.07 -31.72
CA LYS A 44 15.25 2.46 -30.51
C LYS A 44 14.43 1.21 -30.22
N SER A 45 15.14 0.10 -29.99
CA SER A 45 14.63 -1.25 -29.73
C SER A 45 13.33 -1.23 -28.92
N ILE A 46 12.26 -1.79 -29.47
CA ILE A 46 11.01 -2.02 -28.75
C ILE A 46 11.28 -3.14 -27.74
N GLY A 47 11.79 -2.75 -26.56
CA GLY A 47 11.78 -3.62 -25.40
C GLY A 47 10.35 -4.02 -25.07
N VAL A 48 10.18 -5.19 -24.46
CA VAL A 48 8.88 -5.70 -24.01
C VAL A 48 8.13 -4.58 -23.28
N PRO A 49 6.89 -4.23 -23.67
CA PRO A 49 6.14 -3.17 -23.03
C PRO A 49 5.99 -3.46 -21.53
N SER A 50 6.52 -2.57 -20.69
CA SER A 50 6.39 -2.67 -19.23
C SER A 50 5.38 -1.63 -18.71
N TYR A 51 4.85 -1.87 -17.51
CA TYR A 51 4.01 -0.88 -16.81
C TYR A 51 4.72 0.47 -16.68
N TYR A 52 6.05 0.47 -16.46
CA TYR A 52 6.86 1.68 -16.44
C TYR A 52 6.82 2.45 -17.76
N SER A 53 6.99 1.76 -18.90
CA SER A 53 6.89 2.37 -20.23
C SER A 53 5.51 2.99 -20.49
N LEU A 54 4.44 2.31 -20.03
CA LEU A 54 3.06 2.80 -20.11
C LEU A 54 2.84 4.05 -19.24
N ILE A 55 3.30 4.02 -17.98
CA ILE A 55 3.18 5.15 -17.04
C ILE A 55 3.94 6.38 -17.56
N GLN A 56 5.14 6.20 -18.10
CA GLN A 56 5.88 7.30 -18.72
C GLN A 56 5.16 7.89 -19.94
N ALA A 57 4.54 7.04 -20.77
CA ALA A 57 3.75 7.51 -21.89
C ALA A 57 2.51 8.31 -21.44
N LEU A 58 1.79 7.85 -20.41
CA LEU A 58 0.65 8.56 -19.82
C LEU A 58 1.04 9.93 -19.26
N ARG A 59 2.19 10.03 -18.59
CA ARG A 59 2.73 11.33 -18.11
C ARG A 59 3.05 12.29 -19.25
N LYS A 60 3.59 11.79 -20.36
CA LYS A 60 3.84 12.61 -21.57
C LYS A 60 2.56 13.10 -22.24
N LEU A 61 1.44 12.40 -22.03
CA LEU A 61 0.11 12.79 -22.51
C LEU A 61 -0.67 13.62 -21.47
N GLU A 62 -0.01 14.06 -20.39
CA GLU A 62 -0.60 14.82 -19.28
C GLU A 62 -1.72 14.08 -18.50
N GLU A 63 -1.87 12.76 -18.70
CA GLU A 63 -2.82 11.89 -17.99
C GLU A 63 -2.28 11.46 -16.61
N ASN A 64 -1.86 12.45 -15.81
CA ASN A 64 -1.15 12.23 -14.54
C ASN A 64 -2.01 11.48 -13.51
N ALA A 65 -3.31 11.76 -13.43
CA ALA A 65 -4.20 11.09 -12.47
C ALA A 65 -4.36 9.58 -12.76
N VAL A 66 -4.36 9.20 -14.05
CA VAL A 66 -4.43 7.79 -14.47
C VAL A 66 -3.09 7.11 -14.24
N ALA A 67 -1.99 7.78 -14.58
CA ALA A 67 -0.63 7.30 -14.31
C ALA A 67 -0.42 7.05 -12.80
N ASP A 68 -0.84 7.98 -11.95
CA ASP A 68 -0.72 7.87 -10.48
C ASP A 68 -1.61 6.76 -9.91
N GLY A 69 -2.80 6.55 -10.49
CA GLY A 69 -3.67 5.42 -10.12
C GLY A 69 -3.01 4.08 -10.40
N ILE A 70 -2.39 3.93 -11.58
CA ILE A 70 -1.68 2.72 -11.98
C ILE A 70 -0.40 2.53 -11.14
N ASP A 71 0.37 3.59 -10.90
CA ASP A 71 1.56 3.55 -10.04
C ASP A 71 1.20 3.12 -8.61
N ARG A 72 0.09 3.59 -8.05
CA ARG A 72 -0.37 3.19 -6.71
C ARG A 72 -0.83 1.74 -6.64
N GLU A 73 -1.47 1.24 -7.69
CA GLU A 73 -1.97 -0.14 -7.73
C GLU A 73 -0.87 -1.15 -8.04
N LYS A 74 0.03 -0.82 -8.97
CA LYS A 74 1.00 -1.77 -9.52
C LYS A 74 2.42 -1.56 -9.00
N HIS A 75 2.79 -0.35 -8.59
CA HIS A 75 4.13 -0.02 -8.11
C HIS A 75 4.11 0.81 -6.80
N PRO A 76 3.51 0.29 -5.72
CA PRO A 76 3.45 1.03 -4.45
C PRO A 76 4.84 1.43 -3.93
N ALA A 77 5.89 0.63 -4.24
CA ALA A 77 7.28 0.98 -3.97
C ALA A 77 7.78 2.20 -4.76
N CYS A 78 7.42 2.35 -6.04
CA CYS A 78 7.80 3.53 -6.82
C CYS A 78 7.06 4.79 -6.36
N VAL A 79 5.84 4.65 -5.83
CA VAL A 79 5.09 5.76 -5.22
C VAL A 79 5.79 6.24 -3.95
N ILE A 80 6.15 5.33 -3.05
CA ILE A 80 6.88 5.67 -1.81
C ILE A 80 8.24 6.29 -2.13
N PHE A 81 8.97 5.69 -3.08
CA PHE A 81 10.24 6.24 -3.56
C PHE A 81 10.07 7.67 -4.08
N THR A 82 9.11 7.90 -4.99
CA THR A 82 8.89 9.22 -5.60
C THR A 82 8.49 10.25 -4.54
N ALA A 83 7.59 9.89 -3.62
CA ALA A 83 7.16 10.77 -2.54
C ALA A 83 8.35 11.22 -1.66
N GLN A 84 9.25 10.31 -1.32
CA GLN A 84 10.31 10.60 -0.35
C GLN A 84 11.61 11.08 -0.97
N CYS A 85 11.94 10.63 -2.18
CA CYS A 85 13.24 10.88 -2.81
C CYS A 85 13.17 11.89 -3.95
N GLU A 86 11.98 12.21 -4.48
CA GLU A 86 11.84 13.11 -5.64
C GLU A 86 10.89 14.29 -5.41
N SER A 87 9.80 14.11 -4.65
CA SER A 87 8.72 15.12 -4.59
C SER A 87 9.01 16.33 -3.69
N CYS A 88 9.91 16.17 -2.73
CA CYS A 88 10.30 17.22 -1.80
C CYS A 88 11.74 17.67 -2.09
N ASP A 89 11.93 18.92 -2.49
CA ASP A 89 13.25 19.45 -2.90
C ASP A 89 14.33 19.27 -1.83
N SER A 90 13.97 19.39 -0.54
CA SER A 90 14.93 19.19 0.56
C SER A 90 15.36 17.73 0.71
N ASN A 91 14.42 16.78 0.62
CA ASN A 91 14.76 15.36 0.71
C ASN A 91 15.51 14.90 -0.53
N LYS A 92 15.07 15.33 -1.72
CA LYS A 92 15.74 15.05 -2.98
C LYS A 92 17.19 15.51 -2.94
N ALA A 93 17.46 16.74 -2.51
CA ALA A 93 18.82 17.27 -2.41
C ALA A 93 19.71 16.44 -1.47
N VAL A 94 19.17 16.01 -0.31
CA VAL A 94 19.89 15.15 0.64
C VAL A 94 20.21 13.80 0.02
N VAL A 95 19.23 13.14 -0.58
CA VAL A 95 19.42 11.82 -1.20
C VAL A 95 20.43 11.90 -2.36
N VAL A 96 20.28 12.89 -3.24
CA VAL A 96 21.20 13.10 -4.37
C VAL A 96 22.64 13.36 -3.89
N ALA A 97 22.83 14.08 -2.79
CA ALA A 97 24.16 14.30 -2.21
C ALA A 97 24.78 13.03 -1.61
N ALA A 98 23.96 12.15 -1.02
CA ALA A 98 24.41 10.91 -0.39
C ALA A 98 24.77 9.81 -1.41
N LEU A 99 24.02 9.72 -2.50
CA LEU A 99 24.09 8.60 -3.46
C LEU A 99 25.50 8.29 -4.00
N PRO A 100 26.35 9.26 -4.39
CA PRO A 100 27.71 8.97 -4.86
C PRO A 100 28.56 8.20 -3.84
N TYR A 101 28.41 8.51 -2.55
CA TYR A 101 29.13 7.81 -1.47
C TYR A 101 28.58 6.40 -1.21
N LEU A 102 27.32 6.18 -1.56
CA LEU A 102 26.61 4.91 -1.37
C LEU A 102 26.71 3.98 -2.58
N ALA A 103 27.25 4.43 -3.72
CA ALA A 103 27.30 3.68 -4.98
C ALA A 103 27.91 2.27 -4.85
N ILE A 104 28.96 2.11 -4.04
CA ILE A 104 29.57 0.78 -3.77
C ILE A 104 28.57 -0.18 -3.09
N PHE A 105 27.76 0.32 -2.17
CA PHE A 105 26.77 -0.50 -1.45
C PHE A 105 25.59 -0.83 -2.37
N LEU A 106 25.14 0.14 -3.17
CA LEU A 106 24.09 -0.07 -4.19
C LEU A 106 24.49 -1.15 -5.20
N TYR A 107 25.74 -1.13 -5.66
CA TYR A 107 26.28 -2.15 -6.57
C TYR A 107 26.37 -3.52 -5.89
N LYS A 108 26.88 -3.59 -4.65
CA LYS A 108 26.97 -4.85 -3.89
C LYS A 108 25.62 -5.51 -3.67
N GLU A 109 24.59 -4.71 -3.40
CA GLU A 109 23.20 -5.17 -3.23
C GLU A 109 22.47 -5.44 -4.56
N LYS A 110 23.18 -5.30 -5.69
CA LYS A 110 22.66 -5.49 -7.05
C LYS A 110 21.44 -4.61 -7.36
N ILE A 111 21.40 -3.42 -6.74
CA ILE A 111 20.41 -2.38 -7.05
C ILE A 111 20.82 -1.64 -8.33
N ILE A 112 22.12 -1.53 -8.59
CA ILE A 112 22.66 -0.99 -9.85
C ILE A 112 23.64 -1.98 -10.46
N ASP A 113 23.66 -2.08 -11.79
CA ASP A 113 24.45 -3.08 -12.53
C ASP A 113 25.93 -2.70 -12.66
N GLU A 114 26.23 -1.41 -12.56
CA GLU A 114 27.59 -0.91 -12.64
C GLU A 114 27.89 -0.04 -11.42
N MET A 115 29.15 -0.06 -10.97
CA MET A 115 29.67 0.95 -10.05
C MET A 115 29.82 2.25 -10.83
N LEU A 116 28.68 2.85 -11.15
CA LEU A 116 28.61 4.08 -11.91
C LEU A 116 29.38 5.16 -11.12
N VAL A 117 30.10 6.03 -11.81
CA VAL A 117 30.68 7.27 -11.25
C VAL A 117 29.86 8.51 -11.67
N PRO A 118 28.51 8.54 -11.62
CA PRO A 118 27.79 9.66 -12.17
C PRO A 118 27.36 10.59 -11.02
N THR A 119 26.73 11.70 -11.40
CA THR A 119 26.06 12.59 -10.45
C THR A 119 24.96 11.83 -9.69
N GLY A 120 24.64 12.27 -8.47
CA GLY A 120 23.57 11.64 -7.67
C GLY A 120 22.22 11.56 -8.38
N GLU A 121 21.89 12.47 -9.29
CA GLU A 121 20.64 12.41 -10.10
C GLU A 121 20.58 11.18 -11.02
N VAL A 122 21.71 10.78 -11.58
CA VAL A 122 21.78 9.59 -12.45
C VAL A 122 21.64 8.33 -11.60
N LEU A 123 22.29 8.29 -10.43
CA LEU A 123 22.13 7.20 -9.47
C LEU A 123 20.68 7.12 -8.98
N LEU A 124 20.04 8.26 -8.69
CA LEU A 124 18.66 8.31 -8.21
C LEU A 124 17.71 7.68 -9.23
N LYS A 125 17.90 8.03 -10.51
CA LYS A 125 17.13 7.44 -11.61
C LYS A 125 17.36 5.94 -11.74
N ALA A 126 18.61 5.46 -11.66
CA ALA A 126 18.93 4.04 -11.74
C ALA A 126 18.32 3.24 -10.58
N VAL A 127 18.41 3.78 -9.35
CA VAL A 127 17.76 3.18 -8.18
C VAL A 127 16.25 3.11 -8.37
N LYS A 128 15.61 4.16 -8.91
CA LYS A 128 14.17 4.13 -9.21
C LYS A 128 13.81 3.05 -10.22
N GLU A 129 14.60 2.92 -11.28
CA GLU A 129 14.39 1.88 -12.29
C GLU A 129 14.51 0.47 -11.67
N ALA A 130 15.48 0.27 -10.78
CA ALA A 130 15.64 -0.98 -10.03
C ALA A 130 14.50 -1.25 -9.03
N VAL A 131 13.99 -0.22 -8.34
CA VAL A 131 12.80 -0.32 -7.46
C VAL A 131 11.54 -0.65 -8.26
N CYS A 132 11.40 -0.08 -9.46
CA CYS A 132 10.26 -0.38 -10.33
C CYS A 132 10.37 -1.75 -10.99
N ALA A 133 11.57 -2.30 -11.15
CA ALA A 133 11.78 -3.67 -11.61
C ALA A 133 11.52 -4.70 -10.50
N ASP A 134 11.94 -4.41 -9.26
CA ASP A 134 11.72 -5.25 -8.08
C ASP A 134 11.52 -4.40 -6.83
N TYR A 135 10.34 -4.53 -6.23
CA TYR A 135 9.94 -3.73 -5.07
C TYR A 135 10.81 -3.99 -3.83
N HIS A 136 11.45 -5.16 -3.70
CA HIS A 136 12.35 -5.47 -2.59
C HIS A 136 13.58 -4.56 -2.57
N ASN A 137 13.96 -4.01 -3.72
CA ASN A 137 15.06 -3.05 -3.81
C ASN A 137 14.75 -1.75 -3.06
N LEU A 138 13.48 -1.41 -2.78
CA LEU A 138 13.15 -0.28 -1.93
C LEU A 138 13.61 -0.52 -0.48
N GLY A 139 13.42 -1.74 0.04
CA GLY A 139 13.88 -2.13 1.37
C GLY A 139 15.40 -2.09 1.46
N LYS A 140 16.10 -2.72 0.50
CA LYS A 140 17.57 -2.68 0.43
C LYS A 140 18.09 -1.24 0.33
N PHE A 141 17.49 -0.43 -0.53
CA PHE A 141 17.84 0.98 -0.67
C PHE A 141 17.62 1.77 0.63
N GLY A 142 16.49 1.55 1.31
CA GLY A 142 16.21 2.17 2.62
C GLY A 142 17.27 1.83 3.67
N MET A 143 17.73 0.57 3.73
CA MET A 143 18.82 0.15 4.63
C MET A 143 20.14 0.86 4.31
N ILE A 144 20.52 0.91 3.05
CA ILE A 144 21.76 1.57 2.60
C ILE A 144 21.70 3.06 2.90
N LEU A 145 20.57 3.71 2.58
CA LEU A 145 20.38 5.14 2.78
C LEU A 145 20.35 5.50 4.28
N ALA A 146 19.85 4.63 5.15
CA ALA A 146 19.84 4.85 6.59
C ALA A 146 21.26 4.97 7.20
N ALA A 147 22.29 4.47 6.52
CA ALA A 147 23.67 4.62 6.96
C ALA A 147 24.17 6.08 6.91
N ASP A 148 23.65 6.87 5.97
CA ASP A 148 24.03 8.28 5.77
C ASP A 148 22.90 9.24 6.21
N SER A 149 21.68 8.95 5.76
CA SER A 149 20.47 9.75 5.95
C SER A 149 19.42 8.98 6.73
N LYS A 150 19.70 8.76 8.03
CA LYS A 150 18.87 7.94 8.95
C LYS A 150 17.37 8.22 8.88
N SER A 151 16.95 9.48 8.92
CA SER A 151 15.52 9.83 8.94
C SER A 151 14.80 9.37 7.67
N ILE A 152 15.38 9.64 6.51
CA ILE A 152 14.80 9.26 5.21
C ILE A 152 14.88 7.74 5.03
N GLY A 153 16.02 7.13 5.34
CA GLY A 153 16.20 5.68 5.25
C GLY A 153 15.23 4.91 6.15
N HIS A 154 15.07 5.29 7.42
CA HIS A 154 14.11 4.66 8.32
C HIS A 154 12.65 4.86 7.88
N PHE A 155 12.30 6.05 7.39
CA PHE A 155 10.96 6.29 6.85
C PHE A 155 10.66 5.39 5.64
N LEU A 156 11.61 5.26 4.71
CA LEU A 156 11.48 4.36 3.57
C LEU A 156 11.31 2.90 4.01
N LEU A 157 11.99 2.47 5.06
CA LEU A 157 11.86 1.11 5.61
C LEU A 157 10.49 0.89 6.25
N ASP A 158 9.98 1.83 7.05
CA ASP A 158 8.64 1.74 7.64
C ASP A 158 7.57 1.65 6.55
N GLU A 159 7.66 2.48 5.52
CA GLU A 159 6.73 2.47 4.39
C GLU A 159 6.90 1.22 3.52
N TYR A 160 8.12 0.71 3.33
CA TYR A 160 8.37 -0.55 2.65
C TYR A 160 7.75 -1.74 3.40
N MET A 161 7.85 -1.78 4.73
CA MET A 161 7.17 -2.80 5.53
C MET A 161 5.65 -2.70 5.36
N ASN A 162 5.11 -1.48 5.19
CA ASN A 162 3.72 -1.23 4.83
C ASN A 162 3.38 -1.55 3.35
N ILE A 163 4.34 -1.87 2.48
CA ILE A 163 4.10 -2.45 1.14
C ILE A 163 4.16 -3.97 1.21
N SER A 164 5.20 -4.50 1.86
CA SER A 164 5.44 -5.92 2.05
C SER A 164 4.25 -6.59 2.76
N PHE A 165 3.57 -5.86 3.65
CA PHE A 165 2.45 -6.39 4.42
C PHE A 165 1.01 -6.15 3.89
N PRO A 166 0.74 -5.31 2.87
CA PRO A 166 -0.57 -5.36 2.21
C PRO A 166 -0.65 -4.84 0.75
N LEU A 167 -1.00 -5.72 -0.19
CA LEU A 167 -2.12 -5.63 -1.17
C LEU A 167 -1.95 -6.74 -2.24
N GLU A 168 -2.69 -7.85 -2.09
CA GLU A 168 -3.00 -8.92 -3.09
C GLU A 168 -2.11 -10.18 -3.28
N LEU A 169 -0.93 -10.34 -2.68
CA LEU A 169 0.01 -11.36 -3.24
C LEU A 169 -0.02 -12.80 -2.71
N CYS A 170 -1.04 -13.25 -1.96
CA CYS A 170 -1.19 -14.70 -1.70
C CYS A 170 -2.65 -15.07 -1.35
N PRO A 171 -3.26 -16.09 -1.99
CA PRO A 171 -4.54 -16.65 -1.56
C PRO A 171 -4.55 -17.03 -0.08
N GLU A 172 -3.41 -17.47 0.46
CA GLU A 172 -3.21 -17.83 1.86
C GLU A 172 -3.27 -16.60 2.76
N PHE A 173 -2.64 -15.49 2.38
CA PHE A 173 -2.73 -14.24 3.13
C PHE A 173 -4.14 -13.64 3.09
N THR A 174 -4.81 -13.71 1.94
CA THR A 174 -6.22 -13.31 1.81
C THR A 174 -7.12 -14.14 2.74
N LYS A 175 -6.87 -15.45 2.85
CA LYS A 175 -7.55 -16.32 3.83
C LYS A 175 -7.27 -15.90 5.28
N ILE A 176 -6.07 -15.40 5.59
CA ILE A 176 -5.74 -14.90 6.94
C ILE A 176 -6.47 -13.58 7.22
N ARG A 177 -6.51 -12.65 6.24
CA ARG A 177 -7.28 -11.40 6.36
C ARG A 177 -8.78 -11.63 6.53
N ALA A 178 -9.34 -12.58 5.77
CA ALA A 178 -10.74 -12.99 5.91
C ALA A 178 -10.99 -13.51 7.34
N LYS A 179 -10.12 -14.38 7.84
CA LYS A 179 -10.21 -14.90 9.22
C LYS A 179 -10.03 -13.85 10.30
N PHE A 180 -9.23 -12.81 10.05
CA PHE A 180 -9.13 -11.68 10.97
C PHE A 180 -10.42 -10.87 11.01
N THR A 181 -11.10 -10.75 9.86
CA THR A 181 -12.44 -10.15 9.79
C THR A 181 -13.44 -11.01 10.55
N ASP A 182 -13.40 -12.34 10.36
CA ASP A 182 -14.24 -13.29 11.11
C ASP A 182 -13.99 -13.20 12.62
N LEU A 183 -12.73 -13.10 13.05
CA LEU A 183 -12.36 -12.93 14.46
C LEU A 183 -13.05 -11.71 15.09
N LYS A 184 -13.04 -10.56 14.42
CA LYS A 184 -13.70 -9.35 14.92
C LYS A 184 -15.20 -9.59 15.12
N LEU A 185 -15.83 -10.28 14.17
CA LEU A 185 -17.25 -10.62 14.24
C LEU A 185 -17.54 -11.64 15.35
N ASP A 186 -16.69 -12.65 15.50
CA ASP A 186 -16.85 -13.70 16.52
C ASP A 186 -16.68 -13.12 17.93
N VAL A 187 -15.69 -12.25 18.15
CA VAL A 187 -15.52 -11.51 19.41
C VAL A 187 -16.76 -10.68 19.73
N ALA A 188 -17.25 -9.91 18.76
CA ALA A 188 -18.43 -9.07 18.96
C ALA A 188 -19.67 -9.91 19.29
N LYS A 189 -19.93 -10.99 18.54
CA LYS A 189 -21.06 -11.89 18.80
C LYS A 189 -20.94 -12.59 20.14
N ALA A 190 -19.74 -12.99 20.55
CA ALA A 190 -19.51 -13.61 21.85
C ALA A 190 -19.77 -12.62 23.00
N MET A 191 -19.35 -11.36 22.86
CA MET A 191 -19.68 -10.28 23.80
C MET A 191 -21.18 -10.02 23.87
N GLU A 192 -21.87 -9.98 22.73
CA GLU A 192 -23.32 -9.82 22.66
C GLU A 192 -24.06 -11.01 23.32
N SER A 193 -23.54 -12.23 23.14
CA SER A 193 -24.14 -13.45 23.69
C SER A 193 -24.11 -13.50 25.21
N ILE A 194 -23.04 -12.99 25.82
CA ILE A 194 -22.94 -12.86 27.28
C ILE A 194 -23.48 -11.53 27.80
N LYS A 195 -24.06 -10.70 26.91
CA LYS A 195 -24.67 -9.39 27.21
C LYS A 195 -23.71 -8.42 27.89
N VAL A 196 -22.48 -8.29 27.37
CA VAL A 196 -21.58 -7.20 27.80
C VAL A 196 -22.24 -5.86 27.53
N GLU A 197 -22.22 -4.95 28.52
CA GLU A 197 -22.77 -3.61 28.36
C GLU A 197 -21.89 -2.76 27.44
N ILE A 198 -22.50 -2.15 26.42
CA ILE A 198 -21.77 -1.33 25.44
C ILE A 198 -21.14 -0.09 26.09
N SER A 199 -21.75 0.44 27.16
CA SER A 199 -21.22 1.58 27.92
C SER A 199 -19.86 1.24 28.55
N GLU A 200 -19.73 0.07 29.16
CA GLU A 200 -18.48 -0.40 29.78
C GLU A 200 -17.38 -0.63 28.72
N LEU A 201 -17.75 -1.18 27.57
CA LEU A 201 -16.82 -1.32 26.43
C LEU A 201 -16.35 0.04 25.92
N LYS A 202 -17.26 1.01 25.77
CA LYS A 202 -16.91 2.36 25.35
C LYS A 202 -15.95 3.02 26.32
N GLU A 203 -16.18 2.88 27.62
CA GLU A 203 -15.29 3.41 28.65
C GLU A 203 -13.90 2.78 28.54
N TYR A 204 -13.83 1.44 28.50
CA TYR A 204 -12.57 0.71 28.37
C TYR A 204 -11.76 1.13 27.14
N PHE A 205 -12.39 1.15 25.95
CA PHE A 205 -11.69 1.51 24.72
C PHE A 205 -11.37 3.01 24.62
N SER A 206 -12.18 3.88 25.23
CA SER A 206 -11.88 5.32 25.25
C SER A 206 -10.64 5.64 26.09
N VAL A 207 -10.38 4.86 27.15
CA VAL A 207 -9.14 4.96 27.94
C VAL A 207 -7.95 4.46 27.12
N TYR A 208 -8.11 3.31 26.45
CA TYR A 208 -7.02 2.71 25.66
C TYR A 208 -6.66 3.52 24.41
N LYS A 209 -7.65 4.14 23.74
CA LYS A 209 -7.47 4.94 22.50
C LYS A 209 -8.18 6.29 22.62
N ALA A 210 -7.57 7.22 23.35
CA ALA A 210 -8.13 8.56 23.57
C ALA A 210 -8.51 9.31 22.27
N HIS A 211 -7.76 9.12 21.18
CA HIS A 211 -8.03 9.77 19.89
C HIS A 211 -9.30 9.24 19.18
N LEU A 212 -9.80 8.05 19.55
CA LEU A 212 -11.01 7.46 18.98
C LEU A 212 -12.27 7.79 19.80
N LYS A 213 -12.14 8.52 20.91
CA LYS A 213 -13.23 8.74 21.87
C LYS A 213 -14.51 9.27 21.22
N SER A 214 -14.41 10.20 20.27
CA SER A 214 -15.56 10.74 19.53
C SER A 214 -16.25 9.68 18.65
N HIS A 215 -15.47 8.85 17.96
CA HIS A 215 -15.97 7.76 17.12
C HIS A 215 -16.58 6.64 17.98
N ILE A 216 -15.92 6.26 19.07
CA ILE A 216 -16.40 5.27 20.06
C ILE A 216 -17.74 5.71 20.66
N ALA A 217 -17.88 7.00 21.00
CA ALA A 217 -19.13 7.53 21.54
C ALA A 217 -20.31 7.33 20.58
N SER A 218 -20.07 7.43 19.27
CA SER A 218 -21.08 7.30 18.23
C SER A 218 -21.56 5.87 17.96
N CYS A 219 -20.77 4.85 18.31
CA CYS A 219 -21.13 3.44 18.06
C CYS A 219 -22.39 3.05 18.84
N LYS A 220 -23.36 2.42 18.18
CA LYS A 220 -24.62 2.00 18.82
C LYS A 220 -24.64 0.51 19.13
N LYS A 221 -23.80 -0.28 18.44
CA LYS A 221 -23.71 -1.72 18.59
C LYS A 221 -22.29 -2.16 18.96
N ILE A 222 -22.19 -3.30 19.65
CA ILE A 222 -20.89 -3.91 20.00
C ILE A 222 -20.13 -4.29 18.74
N THR A 223 -20.80 -4.85 17.74
CA THR A 223 -20.24 -5.11 16.40
C THR A 223 -19.61 -3.89 15.75
N GLU A 224 -20.27 -2.72 15.78
CA GLU A 224 -19.71 -1.47 15.25
C GLU A 224 -18.47 -1.03 16.05
N LEU A 225 -18.55 -1.11 17.37
CA LEU A 225 -17.46 -0.73 18.26
C LEU A 225 -16.22 -1.60 18.08
N ILE A 226 -16.40 -2.93 18.05
CA ILE A 226 -15.31 -3.89 17.82
C ILE A 226 -14.77 -3.78 16.39
N GLY A 227 -15.61 -3.46 15.40
CA GLY A 227 -15.16 -3.14 14.04
C GLY A 227 -14.19 -1.95 14.03
N LEU A 228 -14.62 -0.82 14.59
CA LEU A 228 -13.84 0.42 14.70
C LEU A 228 -12.51 0.21 15.45
N VAL A 229 -12.57 -0.44 16.61
CA VAL A 229 -11.36 -0.70 17.41
C VAL A 229 -10.47 -1.74 16.70
N GLY A 230 -11.06 -2.73 16.05
CA GLY A 230 -10.35 -3.75 15.31
C GLY A 230 -9.65 -3.23 14.06
N GLU A 231 -10.07 -2.11 13.47
CA GLU A 231 -9.31 -1.41 12.42
C GLU A 231 -7.98 -0.84 12.93
N ASN A 232 -7.89 -0.62 14.25
CA ASN A 232 -6.67 -0.19 14.93
C ASN A 232 -5.85 -1.36 15.50
N CYS A 233 -6.31 -2.60 15.30
CA CYS A 233 -5.54 -3.81 15.55
C CYS A 233 -4.80 -4.21 14.27
N SER A 234 -3.57 -4.66 14.42
CA SER A 234 -2.83 -5.29 13.32
C SER A 234 -3.12 -6.78 13.28
N LEU A 235 -2.99 -7.40 12.10
CA LEU A 235 -3.07 -8.86 11.94
C LEU A 235 -2.10 -9.58 12.89
N ILE A 236 -0.90 -9.02 13.11
CA ILE A 236 0.13 -9.59 13.98
C ILE A 236 0.02 -9.14 15.44
N ASN A 237 -0.83 -8.15 15.73
CA ASN A 237 -1.02 -7.62 17.08
C ASN A 237 -2.51 -7.47 17.39
N VAL A 238 -3.06 -8.56 17.93
CA VAL A 238 -4.45 -8.66 18.37
C VAL A 238 -4.62 -8.42 19.88
N ALA A 239 -3.56 -7.98 20.57
CA ALA A 239 -3.52 -7.82 22.02
C ALA A 239 -4.67 -6.95 22.58
N LEU A 240 -5.11 -5.95 21.81
CA LEU A 240 -6.25 -5.12 22.21
C LEU A 240 -7.56 -5.92 22.28
N LEU A 241 -7.80 -6.84 21.36
CA LEU A 241 -8.95 -7.74 21.40
C LEU A 241 -8.78 -8.81 22.47
N GLU A 242 -7.57 -9.34 22.67
CA GLU A 242 -7.27 -10.32 23.72
C GLU A 242 -7.52 -9.76 25.12
N ASN A 243 -6.98 -8.58 25.39
CA ASN A 243 -7.17 -7.89 26.67
C ASN A 243 -8.65 -7.58 26.93
N ALA A 244 -9.42 -7.23 25.89
CA ALA A 244 -10.86 -7.05 26.03
C ALA A 244 -11.56 -8.39 26.33
N VAL A 245 -11.23 -9.46 25.60
CA VAL A 245 -11.79 -10.80 25.83
C VAL A 245 -11.49 -11.30 27.24
N GLU A 246 -10.29 -11.06 27.76
CA GLU A 246 -9.91 -11.42 29.13
C GLU A 246 -10.64 -10.57 30.17
N ARG A 247 -10.63 -9.25 30.02
CA ARG A 247 -11.28 -8.32 30.96
C ARG A 247 -12.77 -8.59 31.11
N PHE A 248 -13.45 -8.81 29.99
CA PHE A 248 -14.90 -9.04 29.95
C PHE A 248 -15.27 -10.54 30.02
N LYS A 249 -14.30 -11.42 30.28
CA LYS A 249 -14.50 -12.88 30.46
C LYS A 249 -15.26 -13.53 29.29
N VAL A 250 -14.90 -13.15 28.07
CA VAL A 250 -15.55 -13.59 26.82
C VAL A 250 -14.98 -14.95 26.39
N GLU A 251 -15.24 -15.99 27.17
CA GLU A 251 -14.65 -17.33 26.97
C GLU A 251 -14.88 -17.89 25.56
N GLY A 252 -16.05 -17.60 24.96
CA GLY A 252 -16.41 -18.06 23.61
C GLY A 252 -15.50 -17.53 22.49
N ALA A 253 -14.75 -16.44 22.72
CA ALA A 253 -13.86 -15.85 21.73
C ALA A 253 -12.40 -16.34 21.82
N LYS A 254 -12.00 -16.95 22.94
CA LYS A 254 -10.62 -17.44 23.14
C LYS A 254 -10.16 -18.45 22.08
N PRO A 255 -10.99 -19.41 21.61
CA PRO A 255 -10.57 -20.33 20.56
C PRO A 255 -10.25 -19.63 19.22
N ALA A 256 -11.00 -18.57 18.88
CA ALA A 256 -10.80 -17.81 17.65
C ALA A 256 -9.47 -17.05 17.67
N LEU A 257 -9.10 -16.45 18.82
CA LEU A 257 -7.82 -15.77 19.03
C LEU A 257 -6.64 -16.74 18.85
N LYS A 258 -6.64 -17.89 19.55
CA LYS A 258 -5.59 -18.91 19.38
C LYS A 258 -5.47 -19.44 17.96
N ASN A 259 -6.59 -19.56 17.24
CA ASN A 259 -6.61 -20.05 15.87
C ASN A 259 -5.90 -19.09 14.91
N ILE A 260 -6.05 -17.78 15.09
CA ILE A 260 -5.39 -16.80 14.23
C ILE A 260 -3.89 -16.74 14.49
N GLU A 261 -3.46 -16.78 15.75
CA GLU A 261 -2.03 -16.82 16.13
C GLU A 261 -1.33 -18.01 15.49
N LYS A 262 -1.93 -19.20 15.58
CA LYS A 262 -1.40 -20.43 14.98
C LYS A 262 -1.28 -20.32 13.47
N LYS A 263 -2.28 -19.73 12.81
CA LYS A 263 -2.28 -19.56 11.35
C LYS A 263 -1.23 -18.56 10.89
N LEU A 264 -1.05 -17.46 11.61
CA LEU A 264 0.00 -16.49 11.36
C LEU A 264 1.37 -17.11 11.55
N THR A 265 1.57 -17.86 12.64
CA THR A 265 2.82 -18.58 12.90
C THR A 265 3.16 -19.56 11.78
N ASN A 266 2.17 -20.31 11.30
CA ASN A 266 2.36 -21.25 10.19
C ASN A 266 2.64 -20.54 8.86
N PHE A 267 2.00 -19.40 8.62
CA PHE A 267 2.22 -18.60 7.42
C PHE A 267 3.63 -18.02 7.39
N ILE A 268 4.10 -17.45 8.50
CA ILE A 268 5.47 -16.92 8.64
C ILE A 268 6.50 -18.03 8.39
N LYS A 269 6.30 -19.22 8.98
CA LYS A 269 7.18 -20.38 8.76
C LYS A 269 7.17 -20.92 7.33
N MET A 270 6.08 -20.70 6.57
CA MET A 270 6.03 -21.07 5.16
C MET A 270 6.85 -20.11 4.31
N ASP A 271 6.95 -18.84 4.70
CA ASP A 271 7.73 -17.80 4.01
C ASP A 271 9.25 -18.02 4.20
N ASP A 272 9.67 -18.36 5.42
CA ASP A 272 11.09 -18.70 5.73
C ASP A 272 11.64 -19.88 4.89
N LEU A 273 10.77 -20.74 4.36
CA LEU A 273 11.14 -21.87 3.51
C LEU A 273 11.35 -21.47 2.03
N TYR A 274 10.87 -20.31 1.59
CA TYR A 274 11.07 -19.81 0.22
C TYR A 274 12.30 -18.90 0.09
N GLU A 275 12.87 -18.41 1.20
CA GLU A 275 14.15 -17.68 1.19
C GLU A 275 15.40 -18.58 1.20
N THR A 276 15.24 -19.91 1.20
CA THR A 276 16.36 -20.87 1.24
C THR A 276 16.74 -21.51 -0.10
N PHE A 277 16.28 -20.95 -1.24
CA PHE A 277 16.64 -21.40 -2.59
C PHE A 277 17.19 -20.28 -3.47
#